data_AF-A0A7S3Y368-F1
#
_entry.id   AF-A0A7S3Y368-F1
#
_cell.length_a   1.000
_cell.length_b   1.000
_cell.length_c   1.000
_cell.angle_alpha   90.00
_cell.angle_beta   90.00
_cell.angle_gamma   90.00
#
_symmetry.space_group_name_H-M   'P 1'
#
loop_
_entity.id
_entity.type
_entity.pdbx_description
1 polymer ?
#
loop_
_entity_poly.entity_id
_entity_poly.type
_entity_poly.pdbx_seq_one_letter_code
_entity_poly.pdbx_strand_id
1 'polypeptide(L)'
;TNLTTLQVPDTLRAMQAFLLGNTGLLGWHSVAVMATAGVLAALLGLLASPALDALTLGEATAKSLGIRLALMRLLLIVAFALATGAAVAQTGIVAFVGLVSPHLVRALCPMLHGWLVLLSAAVGGALLLLADVTARALIRPQELPVGIVTALVGGAYLLVLMHRRKVLAR
;
A
#
# COMPACT_ATOMS: atom_id res chain seq x y z
N THR A 1 -1.55 -30.46 6.10
CA THR A 1 -1.31 -31.08 4.78
C THR A 1 -2.66 -31.51 4.23
N ASN A 2 -3.13 -30.85 3.17
CA ASN A 2 -4.46 -31.07 2.59
C ASN A 2 -4.34 -31.96 1.35
N LEU A 3 -5.36 -32.77 1.01
CA LEU A 3 -5.29 -33.77 -0.08
C LEU A 3 -4.85 -33.19 -1.44
N THR A 4 -5.19 -31.93 -1.71
CA THR A 4 -4.78 -31.18 -2.91
C THR A 4 -3.27 -30.96 -3.01
N THR A 5 -2.57 -30.79 -1.89
CA THR A 5 -1.11 -30.55 -1.85
C THR A 5 -0.27 -31.79 -2.16
N LEU A 6 -0.85 -32.99 -2.02
CA LEU A 6 -0.20 -34.26 -2.36
C LEU A 6 -0.37 -34.63 -3.84
N GLN A 7 -1.45 -34.14 -4.48
CA GLN A 7 -1.73 -34.41 -5.89
C GLN A 7 -1.00 -33.45 -6.85
N VAL A 8 -0.78 -32.19 -6.45
CA VAL A 8 -0.07 -31.21 -7.28
C VAL A 8 0.96 -30.45 -6.43
N PRO A 9 2.22 -30.94 -6.36
CA PRO A 9 3.27 -30.38 -5.50
C PRO A 9 3.56 -28.89 -5.75
N ASP A 10 3.34 -28.41 -6.99
CA ASP A 10 3.64 -27.04 -7.39
C ASP A 10 2.67 -26.00 -6.83
N THR A 11 1.45 -26.41 -6.45
CA THR A 11 0.45 -25.51 -5.85
C THR A 11 0.93 -24.92 -4.53
N LEU A 12 1.66 -25.70 -3.73
CA LEU A 12 2.18 -25.25 -2.45
C LEU A 12 3.23 -24.14 -2.65
N ARG A 13 4.12 -24.29 -3.64
CA ARG A 13 5.12 -23.27 -3.98
C ARG A 13 4.47 -21.98 -4.48
N ALA A 14 3.46 -22.09 -5.34
CA ALA A 14 2.71 -20.94 -5.85
C ALA A 14 1.98 -20.18 -4.71
N MET A 15 1.33 -20.91 -3.80
CA MET A 15 0.69 -20.32 -2.61
C MET A 15 1.71 -19.61 -1.71
N GLN A 16 2.87 -20.23 -1.46
CA GLN A 16 3.94 -19.61 -0.68
C GLN A 16 4.47 -18.35 -1.34
N ALA A 17 4.69 -18.36 -2.66
CA ALA A 17 5.14 -17.19 -3.40
C ALA A 17 4.12 -16.04 -3.33
N PHE A 18 2.82 -16.35 -3.43
CA PHE A 18 1.76 -15.35 -3.28
C PHE A 18 1.72 -14.74 -1.88
N LEU A 19 1.84 -15.56 -0.83
CA LEU A 19 1.81 -15.10 0.56
C LEU A 19 3.05 -14.26 0.93
N LEU A 20 4.19 -14.55 0.33
CA LEU A 20 5.45 -13.82 0.59
C LEU A 20 5.61 -12.56 -0.26
N GLY A 21 4.74 -12.37 -1.26
CA GLY A 21 4.80 -11.24 -2.20
C GLY A 21 5.95 -11.37 -3.18
N ASN A 22 5.64 -11.51 -4.47
CA ASN A 22 6.63 -11.70 -5.52
C ASN A 22 6.36 -10.81 -6.74
N THR A 23 7.38 -10.08 -7.14
CA THR A 23 7.42 -9.17 -8.30
C THR A 23 8.13 -9.79 -9.51
N GLY A 24 8.85 -10.91 -9.34
CA GLY A 24 9.59 -11.58 -10.40
C GLY A 24 8.73 -12.18 -11.51
N LEU A 25 7.43 -12.37 -11.27
CA LEU A 25 6.49 -12.96 -12.23
C LEU A 25 5.65 -11.94 -12.99
N LEU A 26 5.93 -10.64 -12.82
CA LEU A 26 5.13 -9.58 -13.42
C LEU A 26 5.44 -9.41 -14.91
N GLY A 27 4.39 -9.43 -15.75
CA GLY A 27 4.47 -9.10 -17.16
C GLY A 27 3.83 -7.75 -17.49
N TRP A 28 3.93 -7.32 -18.75
CA TRP A 28 3.33 -6.08 -19.23
C TRP A 28 1.81 -6.02 -19.06
N HIS A 29 1.12 -7.15 -19.16
CA HIS A 29 -0.31 -7.23 -18.89
C HIS A 29 -0.63 -6.87 -17.43
N SER A 30 0.16 -7.39 -16.48
CA SER A 30 0.01 -7.06 -15.05
C SER A 30 0.23 -5.56 -14.80
N VAL A 31 1.23 -4.97 -15.45
CA VAL A 31 1.49 -3.53 -15.40
C VAL A 31 0.31 -2.73 -15.92
N ALA A 32 -0.27 -3.11 -17.07
CA ALA A 32 -1.43 -2.41 -17.64
C ALA A 32 -2.65 -2.47 -16.71
N VAL A 33 -2.93 -3.63 -16.11
CA VAL A 33 -4.03 -3.81 -15.15
C VAL A 33 -3.81 -2.94 -13.90
N MET A 34 -2.60 -2.98 -13.32
CA MET A 34 -2.28 -2.18 -12.14
C MET A 34 -2.29 -0.67 -12.43
N ALA A 35 -1.79 -0.25 -13.59
CA ALA A 35 -1.76 1.15 -13.99
C ALA A 35 -3.17 1.70 -14.20
N THR A 36 -4.02 0.98 -14.92
CA THR A 36 -5.42 1.39 -15.16
C THR A 36 -6.22 1.44 -13.86
N ALA A 37 -6.13 0.41 -13.02
CA ALA A 37 -6.75 0.40 -11.70
C ALA A 37 -6.20 1.51 -10.78
N GLY A 38 -4.89 1.74 -10.79
CA GLY A 38 -4.22 2.77 -10.01
C GLY A 38 -4.61 4.18 -10.42
N VAL A 39 -4.71 4.47 -11.72
CA VAL A 39 -5.19 5.77 -12.21
C VAL A 39 -6.63 6.01 -11.82
N LEU A 40 -7.52 5.02 -12.00
CA LEU A 40 -8.92 5.14 -11.58
C LEU A 40 -9.06 5.36 -10.08
N ALA A 41 -8.33 4.60 -9.26
CA ALA A 41 -8.33 4.77 -7.81
C ALA A 41 -7.78 6.13 -7.38
N ALA A 42 -6.71 6.61 -8.02
CA ALA A 42 -6.16 7.93 -7.75
C ALA A 42 -7.16 9.05 -8.07
N LEU A 43 -7.86 8.96 -9.21
CA LEU A 43 -8.91 9.92 -9.58
C LEU A 43 -10.05 9.92 -8.55
N LEU A 44 -10.56 8.74 -8.17
CA LEU A 44 -11.60 8.62 -7.14
C LEU A 44 -11.14 9.17 -5.79
N GLY A 45 -9.88 8.91 -5.40
CA GLY A 45 -9.29 9.43 -4.18
C GLY A 45 -9.14 10.95 -4.19
N LEU A 46 -8.73 11.54 -5.32
CA LEU A 46 -8.64 12.98 -5.50
C LEU A 46 -10.01 13.66 -5.44
N LEU A 47 -11.02 13.07 -6.10
CA LEU A 47 -12.41 13.54 -6.07
C LEU A 47 -12.97 13.55 -4.63
N ALA A 48 -12.62 12.56 -3.82
CA ALA A 48 -13.03 12.46 -2.42
C ALA A 48 -12.12 13.24 -1.44
N SER A 49 -10.97 13.76 -1.89
CA SER A 49 -9.97 14.38 -1.01
C SER A 49 -10.44 15.64 -0.28
N PRO A 50 -11.27 16.56 -0.85
CA PRO A 50 -11.76 17.71 -0.11
C PRO A 50 -12.64 17.31 1.09
N ALA A 51 -13.31 16.15 1.01
CA ALA A 51 -14.08 15.62 2.13
C ALA A 51 -13.17 15.15 3.28
N LEU A 52 -11.99 14.60 2.96
CA LEU A 52 -10.99 14.25 3.97
C LEU A 52 -10.43 15.50 4.66
N ASP A 53 -10.18 16.57 3.89
CA ASP A 53 -9.76 17.86 4.45
C ASP A 53 -10.86 18.43 5.37
N ALA A 54 -12.12 18.45 4.93
CA ALA A 54 -13.23 18.94 5.75
C ALA A 54 -13.47 18.10 7.02
N LEU A 55 -13.24 16.79 6.96
CA LEU A 55 -13.35 15.92 8.13
C LEU A 55 -12.33 16.26 9.22
N THR A 56 -11.22 16.92 8.89
CA THR A 56 -10.27 17.41 9.92
C THR A 56 -10.86 18.53 10.79
N LEU A 57 -11.86 19.26 10.28
CA LEU A 57 -12.61 20.30 11.01
C LEU A 57 -13.76 19.72 11.85
N GLY A 58 -13.95 18.40 11.81
CA GLY A 58 -15.04 17.69 12.49
C GLY A 58 -16.21 17.36 11.57
N GLU A 59 -16.94 16.30 11.93
CA GLU A 59 -18.01 15.74 11.10
C GLU A 59 -19.20 16.70 10.96
N ALA A 60 -19.55 17.42 12.03
CA ALA A 60 -20.64 18.41 12.01
C ALA A 60 -20.35 19.54 11.02
N THR A 61 -19.13 20.09 11.06
CA THR A 61 -18.66 21.15 10.16
C THR A 61 -18.65 20.68 8.71
N ALA A 62 -18.15 19.48 8.43
CA ALA A 62 -18.14 18.92 7.08
C ALA A 62 -19.57 18.74 6.52
N LYS A 63 -20.53 18.31 7.36
CA LYS A 63 -21.94 18.21 6.97
C LYS A 63 -22.56 19.58 6.70
N SER A 64 -22.27 20.60 7.51
CA SER A 64 -22.78 21.96 7.29
C SER A 64 -22.21 22.62 6.03
N LEU A 65 -21.01 22.22 5.59
CA LEU A 65 -20.42 22.59 4.30
C LEU A 65 -21.11 21.93 3.09
N GLY A 66 -22.16 21.13 3.30
CA GLY A 66 -22.91 20.45 2.24
C GLY A 66 -22.26 19.17 1.73
N ILE A 67 -21.22 18.67 2.40
CA ILE A 67 -20.48 17.48 1.95
C ILE A 67 -21.29 16.22 2.25
N ARG A 68 -21.56 15.44 1.20
CA ARG A 68 -22.23 14.13 1.30
C ARG A 68 -21.25 13.06 1.77
N LEU A 69 -20.97 13.01 3.08
CA LEU A 69 -19.97 12.12 3.67
C LEU A 69 -20.17 10.64 3.32
N ALA A 70 -21.41 10.16 3.25
CA ALA A 70 -21.69 8.76 2.89
C ALA A 70 -21.19 8.41 1.48
N LEU A 71 -21.45 9.28 0.50
CA LEU A 71 -20.99 9.10 -0.87
C LEU A 71 -19.46 9.17 -0.95
N MET A 72 -18.84 10.14 -0.25
CA MET A 72 -17.38 10.29 -0.25
C MET A 72 -16.68 9.08 0.38
N ARG A 73 -17.21 8.54 1.47
CA ARG A 73 -16.70 7.30 2.08
C ARG A 73 -16.82 6.11 1.12
N LEU A 74 -17.94 5.99 0.41
CA LEU A 74 -18.11 4.94 -0.60
C LEU A 74 -17.06 5.06 -1.71
N LEU A 75 -16.84 6.26 -2.24
CA LEU A 75 -15.81 6.50 -3.28
C LEU A 75 -14.41 6.10 -2.79
N LEU A 76 -14.06 6.44 -1.55
CA LEU A 76 -12.78 6.04 -0.95
C LEU A 76 -12.64 4.53 -0.77
N ILE A 77 -13.71 3.84 -0.35
CA ILE A 77 -13.72 2.38 -0.22
C ILE A 77 -13.52 1.73 -1.59
N VAL A 78 -14.22 2.20 -2.62
CA VAL A 78 -14.09 1.70 -3.99
C VAL A 78 -12.68 1.95 -4.52
N ALA A 79 -12.13 3.15 -4.33
CA ALA A 79 -10.77 3.48 -4.73
C ALA A 79 -9.73 2.57 -4.05
N PHE A 80 -9.84 2.39 -2.74
CA PHE A 80 -8.98 1.51 -1.97
C PHE A 80 -9.07 0.07 -2.46
N ALA A 81 -10.28 -0.49 -2.54
CA ALA A 81 -10.51 -1.87 -2.97
C ALA A 81 -9.99 -2.13 -4.38
N LEU A 82 -10.19 -1.19 -5.32
CA LEU A 82 -9.71 -1.30 -6.69
C LEU A 82 -8.18 -1.31 -6.75
N ALA A 83 -7.53 -0.35 -6.09
CA ALA A 83 -6.07 -0.25 -6.08
C ALA A 83 -5.42 -1.46 -5.37
N THR A 84 -5.88 -1.79 -4.17
CA THR A 84 -5.29 -2.89 -3.39
C THR A 84 -5.60 -4.25 -4.01
N GLY A 85 -6.83 -4.44 -4.53
CA GLY A 85 -7.22 -5.68 -5.18
C GLY A 85 -6.38 -5.95 -6.43
N ALA A 86 -6.23 -4.95 -7.30
CA ALA A 86 -5.39 -5.07 -8.50
C ALA A 86 -3.91 -5.31 -8.16
N ALA A 87 -3.36 -4.62 -7.15
CA ALA A 87 -1.99 -4.82 -6.74
C ALA A 87 -1.77 -6.22 -6.15
N VAL A 88 -2.56 -6.62 -5.14
CA VAL A 88 -2.40 -7.89 -4.43
C VAL A 88 -2.65 -9.08 -5.35
N ALA A 89 -3.60 -8.99 -6.29
CA ALA A 89 -3.85 -10.06 -7.26
C ALA A 89 -2.62 -10.36 -8.14
N GLN A 90 -1.80 -9.34 -8.44
CA GLN A 90 -0.64 -9.48 -9.32
C GLN A 90 0.67 -9.72 -8.59
N THR A 91 0.89 -9.01 -7.48
CA THR A 91 2.16 -9.04 -6.73
C THR A 91 2.15 -9.98 -5.54
N GLY A 92 0.98 -10.52 -5.16
CA GLY A 92 0.79 -11.17 -3.87
C GLY A 92 0.78 -10.16 -2.71
N ILE A 93 0.94 -10.68 -1.49
CA ILE A 93 0.83 -9.88 -0.26
C ILE A 93 2.11 -9.07 -0.03
N VAL A 94 1.97 -7.74 -0.02
CA VAL A 94 3.04 -6.80 0.32
C VAL A 94 2.64 -6.00 1.55
N ALA A 95 3.40 -6.16 2.63
CA ALA A 95 3.10 -5.51 3.90
C ALA A 95 3.82 -4.16 4.07
N PHE A 96 3.27 -3.33 4.96
CA PHE A 96 3.81 -2.05 5.48
C PHE A 96 4.00 -0.88 4.52
N VAL A 97 4.12 -1.07 3.20
CA VAL A 97 4.32 0.05 2.26
C VAL A 97 3.21 1.11 2.40
N GLY A 98 1.96 0.68 2.46
CA GLY A 98 0.79 1.56 2.63
C GLY A 98 0.71 2.24 4.00
N LEU A 99 1.45 1.74 5.00
CA LEU A 99 1.61 2.39 6.29
C LEU A 99 2.77 3.38 6.24
N VAL A 100 3.97 2.94 5.86
CA VAL A 100 5.19 3.74 5.92
C VAL A 100 5.10 4.95 5.01
N SER A 101 4.64 4.78 3.77
CA SER A 101 4.64 5.85 2.76
C SER A 101 3.88 7.12 3.18
N PRO A 102 2.57 7.06 3.55
CA PRO A 102 1.85 8.28 3.93
C PRO A 102 2.38 8.92 5.22
N HIS A 103 3.00 8.14 6.12
CA HIS A 103 3.63 8.69 7.32
C HIS A 103 4.92 9.44 6.99
N LEU A 104 5.74 8.92 6.07
CA LEU A 104 6.92 9.62 5.59
C LEU A 104 6.54 10.95 4.91
N VAL A 105 5.54 10.92 4.03
CA VAL A 105 5.07 12.14 3.36
C VAL A 105 4.55 13.16 4.37
N ARG A 106 3.70 12.75 5.32
CA ARG A 106 3.19 13.64 6.37
C ARG A 106 4.30 14.23 7.24
N ALA A 107 5.38 13.49 7.48
CA ALA A 107 6.50 13.96 8.28
C ALA A 107 7.36 15.02 7.56
N LEU A 108 7.36 15.03 6.22
CA LEU A 108 8.14 15.99 5.43
C LEU A 108 7.47 17.36 5.31
N CYS A 109 6.15 17.41 5.09
CA CYS A 109 5.42 18.67 4.99
C CYS A 109 3.92 18.46 5.23
N PRO A 110 3.24 19.36 5.98
CA PRO A 110 1.79 19.38 6.04
C PRO A 110 1.21 19.75 4.66
N MET A 111 0.32 18.90 4.15
CA MET A 111 -0.30 19.06 2.83
C MET A 111 -1.78 18.69 2.89
N LEU A 112 -2.57 19.22 1.95
CA LEU A 112 -3.95 18.80 1.72
C LEU A 112 -4.00 17.32 1.34
N HIS A 113 -5.11 16.65 1.67
CA HIS A 113 -5.23 15.20 1.49
C HIS A 113 -5.10 14.77 0.01
N GLY A 114 -5.45 15.62 -0.96
CA GLY A 114 -5.28 15.31 -2.37
C GLY A 114 -3.81 15.11 -2.77
N TRP A 115 -2.95 16.07 -2.41
CA TRP A 115 -1.50 15.97 -2.62
C TRP A 115 -0.88 14.86 -1.80
N LEU A 116 -1.37 14.65 -0.58
CA LEU A 116 -0.93 13.54 0.25
C LEU A 116 -1.15 12.20 -0.44
N VAL A 117 -2.31 11.96 -1.05
CA VAL A 117 -2.62 10.70 -1.76
C VAL A 117 -1.64 10.47 -2.90
N LEU A 118 -1.43 11.47 -3.76
CA LEU A 118 -0.52 11.35 -4.91
C LEU A 118 0.93 11.13 -4.49
N LEU A 119 1.42 11.92 -3.53
CA LEU A 119 2.81 11.80 -3.11
C LEU A 119 3.04 10.52 -2.31
N SER A 120 2.06 10.05 -1.53
CA SER A 120 2.13 8.75 -0.85
C SER A 120 2.14 7.58 -1.84
N ALA A 121 1.43 7.69 -2.97
CA ALA A 121 1.52 6.67 -4.02
C ALA A 121 2.92 6.65 -4.64
N ALA A 122 3.49 7.82 -4.96
CA ALA A 122 4.84 7.93 -5.54
C ALA A 122 5.94 7.43 -4.59
N VAL A 123 5.91 7.88 -3.33
CA VAL A 123 6.85 7.42 -2.28
C VAL A 123 6.68 5.91 -2.02
N GLY A 124 5.45 5.40 -2.04
CA GLY A 124 5.17 3.98 -1.89
C GLY A 124 5.78 3.15 -3.02
N GLY A 125 5.65 3.62 -4.26
CA GLY A 125 6.30 3.01 -5.42
C GLY A 125 7.83 3.02 -5.31
N ALA A 126 8.42 4.15 -4.90
CA ALA A 126 9.87 4.26 -4.69
C ALA A 126 10.38 3.31 -3.57
N LEU A 127 9.64 3.21 -2.46
CA LEU A 127 9.96 2.28 -1.38
C LEU A 127 9.90 0.82 -1.84
N LEU A 128 8.86 0.46 -2.60
CA LEU A 128 8.71 -0.91 -3.11
C LEU A 128 9.80 -1.23 -4.14
N LEU A 129 10.13 -0.30 -5.02
CA LEU A 129 11.24 -0.45 -5.98
C LEU A 129 12.58 -0.65 -5.27
N LEU A 130 12.86 0.15 -4.23
CA LEU A 130 14.07 0.00 -3.43
C LEU A 130 14.10 -1.36 -2.72
N ALA A 131 12.97 -1.81 -2.17
CA ALA A 131 12.85 -3.13 -1.55
C ALA A 131 13.07 -4.27 -2.56
N ASP A 132 12.55 -4.16 -3.79
CA ASP A 132 12.75 -5.16 -4.85
C ASP A 132 14.22 -5.24 -5.28
N VAL A 133 14.85 -4.10 -5.56
CA VAL A 133 16.26 -4.05 -5.96
C VAL A 133 17.17 -4.59 -4.87
N THR A 134 16.91 -4.25 -3.60
CA THR A 134 17.68 -4.78 -2.46
C THR A 134 17.45 -6.27 -2.28
N ALA A 135 16.22 -6.76 -2.39
CA ALA A 135 15.91 -8.19 -2.34
C ALA A 135 16.69 -9.00 -3.39
N ARG A 136 16.76 -8.49 -4.63
CA ARG A 136 17.53 -9.10 -5.74
C ARG A 136 19.04 -9.02 -5.57
N ALA A 137 19.53 -8.01 -4.86
CA ALA A 137 20.96 -7.81 -4.62
C ALA A 137 21.51 -8.67 -3.47
N LEU A 138 20.72 -8.90 -2.42
CA LEU A 138 21.15 -9.53 -1.17
C LEU A 138 21.49 -11.02 -1.29
N ILE A 139 20.74 -11.80 -2.09
CA ILE A 139 20.87 -13.27 -2.13
C ILE A 139 21.00 -13.76 -3.58
N ARG A 140 22.04 -13.40 -4.32
CA ARG A 140 22.26 -14.04 -5.63
C ARG A 140 22.68 -15.52 -5.47
N PRO A 141 22.13 -16.49 -6.23
CA PRO A 141 21.20 -16.40 -7.36
C PRO A 141 19.71 -16.62 -7.01
N GLN A 142 19.33 -16.66 -5.73
CA GLN A 142 17.95 -16.92 -5.29
C GLN A 142 17.16 -15.62 -5.14
N GLU A 143 15.97 -15.54 -5.72
CA GLU A 143 15.14 -14.34 -5.56
C GLU A 143 14.45 -14.35 -4.19
N LEU A 144 14.85 -13.41 -3.31
CA LEU A 144 14.16 -13.17 -2.05
C LEU A 144 12.81 -12.47 -2.33
N PRO A 145 11.68 -12.98 -1.82
CA PRO A 145 10.40 -12.32 -1.96
C PRO A 145 10.41 -10.89 -1.38
N VAL A 146 9.95 -9.92 -2.16
CA VAL A 146 9.99 -8.50 -1.79
C VAL A 146 9.17 -8.21 -0.53
N GLY A 147 8.10 -8.97 -0.28
CA GLY A 147 7.26 -8.80 0.90
C GLY A 147 7.99 -9.07 2.22
N ILE A 148 9.03 -9.91 2.21
CA ILE A 148 9.88 -10.14 3.39
C ILE A 148 10.70 -8.87 3.69
N VAL A 149 11.31 -8.29 2.66
CA VAL A 149 12.13 -7.08 2.81
C VAL A 149 11.27 -5.91 3.28
N THR A 150 10.10 -5.69 2.67
CA THR A 150 9.20 -4.61 3.10
C THR A 150 8.66 -4.84 4.51
N ALA A 151 8.41 -6.09 4.92
CA ALA A 151 7.99 -6.41 6.29
C ALA A 151 9.06 -6.10 7.33
N LEU A 152 10.32 -6.45 7.07
CA LEU A 152 11.43 -6.15 7.97
C LEU A 152 11.67 -4.64 8.08
N VAL A 153 11.72 -3.93 6.96
CA VAL A 153 11.92 -2.47 6.94
C VAL A 153 10.75 -1.75 7.62
N GLY A 154 9.52 -2.12 7.30
CA GLY A 154 8.32 -1.52 7.88
C GLY A 154 8.16 -1.82 9.37
N GLY A 155 8.48 -3.04 9.80
CA GLY A 155 8.50 -3.43 11.21
C GLY A 155 9.55 -2.64 12.00
N ALA A 156 10.77 -2.53 11.47
CA ALA A 156 11.82 -1.71 12.07
C ALA A 156 11.41 -0.23 12.19
N TYR A 157 10.80 0.33 11.13
CA TYR A 157 10.27 1.70 11.14
C TYR A 157 9.24 1.92 12.26
N LEU A 158 8.26 1.01 12.40
CA LEU A 158 7.25 1.10 13.45
C LEU A 158 7.86 1.02 14.85
N LEU A 159 8.82 0.12 15.08
CA LEU A 159 9.51 -0.02 16.36
C LEU A 159 10.24 1.28 16.75
N VAL A 160 10.95 1.88 15.81
CA VAL A 160 11.64 3.17 16.02
C VAL A 160 10.63 4.28 16.34
N LEU A 161 9.52 4.35 15.60
CA LEU A 161 8.48 5.35 15.83
C LEU A 161 7.83 5.22 17.21
N MET A 162 7.52 3.99 17.63
CA MET A 162 6.98 3.69 18.96
C MET A 162 7.96 4.10 20.06
N HIS A 163 9.25 3.84 19.87
CA HIS A 163 10.28 4.22 20.83
C HIS A 163 10.38 5.75 20.99
N ARG A 164 10.38 6.50 19.87
CA ARG A 164 10.45 7.98 19.89
C ARG A 164 9.26 8.63 20.58
N ARG A 165 8.04 8.12 20.37
CA ARG A 165 6.83 8.66 21.03
C ARG A 165 6.82 8.43 22.55
N LYS A 166 7.38 7.31 23.02
CA LYS A 166 7.50 7.03 24.46
C LYS A 166 8.51 7.97 25.15
N VAL A 167 9.58 8.36 24.46
CA VAL A 167 10.58 9.30 24.99
C VAL A 167 10.02 10.72 25.10
N LEU A 168 9.18 11.16 24.16
CA LEU A 168 8.53 12.48 24.17
C LEU A 168 7.34 12.60 25.15
N ALA A 169 6.80 11.47 25.61
CA ALA A 169 5.68 11.43 26.55
C ALA A 169 6.12 11.30 28.03
N ARG A 170 7.43 11.27 28.28
CA ARG A 170 8.04 11.44 29.61
C ARG A 170 8.56 12.86 29.74
#